data_AF-A0A8S0XX53-F1
#
_entry.id   AF-A0A8S0XX53-F1
#
_cell.length_a   1.000
_cell.length_b   1.000
_cell.length_c   1.000
_cell.angle_alpha   90.00
_cell.angle_beta   90.00
_cell.angle_gamma   90.00
#
_symmetry.space_group_name_H-M   'P 1'
#
loop_
_entity.id
_entity.type
_entity.pdbx_description
1 polymer ?
#
loop_
_entity_poly.entity_id
_entity_poly.type
_entity_poly.pdbx_seq_one_letter_code
_entity_poly.pdbx_strand_id
1 'polypeptide(L)'
;MILHTGLGFLFLSVFANLAAASPAVDIEELEGRQAVDNIVYVTDANLFCMIMPRNPNTNIGDSEVPGGMKTYCSPAGRYSSLQGQLPPDFWSNVEFKTGYSSRGARFAQLTGCIRPEKLSRLNPNDPGGQYDSSGGAGGQGNPQGSKCLGYNHYVELVEPADRRACIKCCDNFDDCPLHLDTSGCPAVIQGNYFNCA
;
A
#
# COMPACT_ATOMS: atom_id res chain seq x y z
N MET A 1 -80.26 -40.82 31.65
CA MET A 1 -80.34 -42.27 31.42
C MET A 1 -79.50 -42.59 30.19
N ILE A 2 -78.47 -43.42 30.40
CA ILE A 2 -77.68 -44.17 29.40
C ILE A 2 -76.73 -43.34 28.51
N LEU A 3 -75.51 -43.29 29.04
CA LEU A 3 -74.19 -43.26 28.41
C LEU A 3 -74.05 -44.34 27.31
N HIS A 4 -73.50 -44.05 26.12
CA HIS A 4 -72.87 -45.06 25.24
C HIS A 4 -71.71 -44.44 24.42
N THR A 5 -70.51 -44.67 24.96
CA THR A 5 -69.22 -44.99 24.31
C THR A 5 -69.05 -44.75 22.81
N GLY A 6 -68.25 -43.74 22.47
CA GLY A 6 -67.68 -43.50 21.15
C GLY A 6 -66.38 -44.26 20.91
N LEU A 7 -66.29 -44.88 19.74
CA LEU A 7 -65.16 -45.61 19.19
C LEU A 7 -64.07 -44.61 18.74
N GLY A 8 -62.91 -44.61 19.40
CA GLY A 8 -61.80 -43.71 19.08
C GLY A 8 -61.00 -44.17 17.86
N PHE A 9 -61.07 -43.40 16.77
CA PHE A 9 -60.23 -43.54 15.58
C PHE A 9 -58.79 -43.08 15.87
N LEU A 10 -57.80 -43.89 15.46
CA LEU A 10 -56.39 -43.52 15.40
C LEU A 10 -56.18 -42.35 14.43
N PHE A 11 -55.69 -41.22 14.94
CA PHE A 11 -55.12 -40.15 14.13
C PHE A 11 -53.58 -40.31 14.06
N LEU A 12 -53.05 -40.63 12.88
CA LEU A 12 -51.62 -40.48 12.57
C LEU A 12 -51.30 -38.98 12.44
N SER A 13 -50.47 -38.45 13.33
CA SER A 13 -49.90 -37.10 13.26
C SER A 13 -48.71 -37.07 12.29
N VAL A 14 -48.89 -36.42 11.14
CA VAL A 14 -47.78 -36.05 10.22
C VAL A 14 -47.17 -34.75 10.74
N PHE A 15 -45.97 -34.82 11.30
CA PHE A 15 -45.19 -33.62 11.64
C PHE A 15 -44.52 -33.08 10.37
N ALA A 16 -44.99 -31.93 9.89
CA ALA A 16 -44.32 -31.16 8.84
C ALA A 16 -43.13 -30.41 9.47
N ASN A 17 -41.90 -30.82 9.12
CA ASN A 17 -40.69 -30.07 9.46
C ASN A 17 -40.61 -28.82 8.56
N LEU A 18 -40.91 -27.65 9.12
CA LEU A 18 -40.58 -26.37 8.51
C LEU A 18 -39.08 -26.12 8.70
N ALA A 19 -38.29 -26.43 7.68
CA ALA A 19 -36.91 -25.96 7.58
C ALA A 19 -36.94 -24.45 7.27
N ALA A 20 -36.61 -23.62 8.26
CA ALA A 20 -36.39 -22.20 8.06
C ALA A 20 -35.10 -22.01 7.25
N ALA A 21 -35.24 -21.74 5.95
CA ALA A 21 -34.14 -21.23 5.14
C ALA A 21 -33.78 -19.84 5.65
N SER A 22 -32.67 -19.73 6.39
CA SER A 22 -32.07 -18.42 6.68
C SER A 22 -31.41 -17.92 5.39
N PRO A 23 -31.60 -16.65 5.00
CA PRO A 23 -30.82 -16.09 3.91
C PRO A 23 -29.36 -16.09 4.36
N ALA A 24 -28.52 -16.78 3.61
CA ALA A 24 -27.08 -16.57 3.66
C ALA A 24 -26.87 -15.11 3.25
N VAL A 25 -26.66 -14.26 4.24
CA VAL A 25 -26.12 -12.92 4.02
C VAL A 25 -24.71 -13.17 3.53
N ASP A 26 -24.49 -12.92 2.24
CA ASP A 26 -23.17 -12.82 1.65
C ASP A 26 -22.32 -11.96 2.58
N ILE A 27 -21.29 -12.59 3.14
CA ILE A 27 -20.23 -11.89 3.84
C ILE A 27 -19.51 -11.13 2.73
N GLU A 28 -19.92 -9.88 2.49
CA GLU A 28 -19.04 -8.89 1.92
C GLU A 28 -17.77 -8.93 2.77
N GLU A 29 -16.73 -9.49 2.15
CA GLU A 29 -15.36 -9.49 2.60
C GLU A 29 -15.03 -8.08 3.09
N LEU A 30 -14.90 -7.95 4.42
CA LEU A 30 -14.26 -6.81 5.03
C LEU A 30 -12.86 -6.71 4.40
N GLU A 31 -12.69 -5.87 3.38
CA GLU A 31 -11.38 -5.41 2.96
C GLU A 31 -10.67 -4.96 4.24
N GLY A 32 -9.72 -5.77 4.71
CA GLY A 32 -9.08 -5.58 6.00
C GLY A 32 -8.58 -4.15 6.08
N ARG A 33 -8.89 -3.44 7.17
CA ARG A 33 -8.33 -2.11 7.41
C ARG A 33 -6.84 -2.20 7.19
N GLN A 34 -6.35 -1.58 6.11
CA GLN A 34 -4.96 -1.64 5.73
C GLN A 34 -4.11 -1.20 6.92
N ALA A 35 -3.06 -1.97 7.22
CA ALA A 35 -2.15 -1.61 8.30
C ALA A 35 -1.56 -0.23 7.98
N VAL A 36 -1.69 0.72 8.91
CA VAL A 36 -1.27 2.12 8.71
C VAL A 36 0.23 2.28 8.46
N ASP A 37 1.02 1.27 8.84
CA ASP A 37 2.46 1.17 8.55
C ASP A 37 2.75 0.50 7.20
N ASN A 38 1.72 0.37 6.36
CA ASN A 38 1.73 -0.19 5.02
C ASN A 38 0.85 0.64 4.05
N ILE A 39 0.78 1.95 4.27
CA ILE A 39 0.05 2.92 3.43
C ILE A 39 0.99 4.07 3.07
N VAL A 40 1.18 4.33 1.79
CA VAL A 40 1.85 5.54 1.30
C VAL A 40 0.83 6.57 0.85
N TYR A 41 1.25 7.83 0.71
CA TYR A 41 0.47 8.86 0.05
C TYR A 41 1.34 10.06 -0.29
N VAL A 42 0.91 10.80 -1.32
CA VAL A 42 1.57 12.03 -1.76
C VAL A 42 0.50 13.09 -1.95
N THR A 43 0.48 14.08 -1.06
CA THR A 43 -0.45 15.23 -1.15
C THR A 43 0.28 16.48 -1.62
N ASP A 44 1.48 16.72 -1.09
CA ASP A 44 2.41 17.76 -1.53
C ASP A 44 3.84 17.42 -1.07
N ALA A 45 4.79 18.33 -1.31
CA ALA A 45 6.20 18.15 -0.97
C ALA A 45 6.51 18.09 0.54
N ASN A 46 5.58 18.49 1.41
CA ASN A 46 5.71 18.48 2.87
C ASN A 46 4.76 17.47 3.55
N LEU A 47 3.71 17.02 2.86
CA LEU A 47 2.70 16.10 3.35
C LEU A 47 2.67 14.82 2.50
N PHE A 48 3.51 13.87 2.90
CA PHE A 48 3.67 12.59 2.21
C PHE A 48 4.17 11.46 3.14
N CYS A 49 4.03 10.23 2.66
CA CYS A 49 4.63 9.02 3.22
C CYS A 49 5.16 8.11 2.11
N MET A 50 6.25 7.41 2.42
CA MET A 50 6.97 6.48 1.55
C MET A 50 7.22 5.16 2.26
N ILE A 51 7.58 4.11 1.54
CA ILE A 51 8.04 2.84 2.12
C ILE A 51 9.55 2.89 2.35
N MET A 52 10.01 2.43 3.51
CA MET A 52 11.43 2.29 3.80
C MET A 52 11.69 0.97 4.52
N PRO A 53 12.95 0.52 4.60
CA PRO A 53 13.29 -0.61 5.44
C PRO A 53 12.88 -0.39 6.91
N ARG A 54 12.39 -1.46 7.54
CA ARG A 54 12.03 -1.47 8.96
C ARG A 54 13.30 -1.48 9.83
N ASN A 55 14.28 -2.26 9.42
CA ASN A 55 15.51 -2.48 10.16
C ASN A 55 16.58 -1.42 9.83
N PRO A 56 17.50 -1.11 10.76
CA PRO A 56 18.60 -0.17 10.50
C PRO A 56 19.52 -0.65 9.37
N ASN A 57 20.14 0.29 8.66
CA ASN A 57 21.21 0.04 7.69
C ASN A 57 20.94 -1.14 6.75
N THR A 58 19.74 -1.17 6.16
CA THR A 58 19.26 -2.26 5.31
C THR A 58 19.23 -1.79 3.86
N ASN A 59 19.65 -2.64 2.93
CA ASN A 59 19.48 -2.37 1.51
C ASN A 59 17.98 -2.46 1.15
N ILE A 60 17.53 -1.69 0.17
CA ILE A 60 16.15 -1.67 -0.28
C ILE A 60 15.70 -3.07 -0.70
N GLY A 61 16.46 -3.75 -1.56
CA GLY A 61 16.16 -5.12 -1.99
C GLY A 61 16.14 -6.15 -0.85
N ASP A 62 17.04 -6.02 0.14
CA ASP A 62 17.08 -6.94 1.29
C ASP A 62 15.86 -6.75 2.21
N SER A 63 15.24 -5.58 2.18
CA SER A 63 14.05 -5.29 2.98
C SER A 63 12.79 -5.95 2.41
N GLU A 64 12.79 -6.38 1.14
CA GLU A 64 11.64 -6.92 0.39
C GLU A 64 11.22 -8.33 0.81
N VAL A 65 11.01 -8.48 2.12
CA VAL A 65 10.51 -9.68 2.78
C VAL A 65 9.29 -9.32 3.63
N PRO A 66 8.37 -10.26 3.89
CA PRO A 66 7.22 -10.00 4.76
C PRO A 66 7.62 -9.36 6.09
N GLY A 67 7.12 -8.14 6.34
CA GLY A 67 7.43 -7.36 7.55
C GLY A 67 8.77 -6.60 7.54
N GLY A 68 9.59 -6.75 6.49
CA GLY A 68 10.90 -6.10 6.35
C GLY A 68 10.83 -4.60 6.02
N MET A 69 9.67 -4.11 5.59
CA MET A 69 9.44 -2.71 5.22
C MET A 69 8.36 -2.08 6.09
N LYS A 70 8.30 -0.75 6.03
CA LYS A 70 7.43 0.06 6.85
C LYS A 70 7.20 1.42 6.20
N THR A 71 6.01 1.98 6.34
CA THR A 71 5.74 3.38 5.99
C THR A 71 6.52 4.35 6.88
N TYR A 72 7.22 5.30 6.25
CA TYR A 72 7.83 6.47 6.87
C TYR A 72 7.23 7.75 6.29
N CYS A 73 6.79 8.63 7.16
CA CYS A 73 6.08 9.85 6.78
C CYS A 73 6.92 11.09 7.07
N SER A 74 6.77 12.10 6.23
CA SER A 74 7.12 13.48 6.58
C SER A 74 6.58 13.86 7.98
N PRO A 75 7.21 14.82 8.68
CA PRO A 75 6.72 15.27 9.98
C PRO A 75 5.25 15.69 9.97
N ALA A 76 4.78 16.33 8.90
CA ALA A 76 3.38 16.73 8.76
C ALA A 76 2.46 15.56 8.37
N GLY A 77 2.97 14.54 7.70
CA GLY A 77 2.19 13.38 7.26
C GLY A 77 2.06 12.25 8.29
N ARG A 78 2.87 12.26 9.34
CA ARG A 78 2.79 11.18 10.33
C ARG A 78 1.54 11.36 11.21
N TYR A 79 0.62 10.40 11.16
CA TYR A 79 -0.60 10.42 11.96
C TYR A 79 -0.72 9.23 12.94
N SER A 80 0.20 8.26 12.86
CA SER A 80 0.22 7.10 13.77
C SER A 80 1.62 6.79 14.28
N SER A 81 1.72 6.31 15.52
CA SER A 81 2.97 5.81 16.10
C SER A 81 3.48 4.55 15.40
N LEU A 82 2.57 3.81 14.76
CA LEU A 82 2.89 2.67 13.91
C LEU A 82 3.64 3.09 12.65
N GLN A 83 3.56 4.35 12.20
CA GLN A 83 4.38 4.86 11.11
C GLN A 83 5.75 5.32 11.60
N GLY A 84 6.78 5.11 10.78
CA GLY A 84 8.05 5.80 10.94
C GLY A 84 7.93 7.28 10.62
N GLN A 85 8.90 8.08 11.07
CA GLN A 85 8.99 9.49 10.73
C GLN A 85 10.28 9.72 9.95
N LEU A 86 10.17 10.36 8.79
CA LEU A 86 11.29 10.89 8.06
C LEU A 86 11.85 12.12 8.79
N PRO A 87 13.18 12.26 8.86
CA PRO A 87 13.81 13.52 9.26
C PRO A 87 13.24 14.70 8.46
N PRO A 88 13.01 15.88 9.06
CA PRO A 88 12.52 17.06 8.34
C PRO A 88 13.41 17.48 7.15
N ASP A 89 14.70 17.20 7.23
CA ASP A 89 15.71 17.47 6.20
C ASP A 89 16.07 16.23 5.37
N PHE A 90 15.24 15.18 5.38
CA PHE A 90 15.46 13.97 4.61
C PHE A 90 15.59 14.25 3.10
N TRP A 91 14.66 15.01 2.54
CA TRP A 91 14.84 15.55 1.18
C TRP A 91 15.75 16.78 1.26
N SER A 92 16.87 16.76 0.54
CA SER A 92 17.65 17.98 0.30
C SER A 92 16.97 18.86 -0.74
N ASN A 93 16.32 18.24 -1.74
CA ASN A 93 15.49 18.89 -2.75
C ASN A 93 14.35 17.95 -3.12
N VAL A 94 13.13 18.47 -3.30
CA VAL A 94 11.98 17.66 -3.71
C VAL A 94 11.05 18.50 -4.59
N GLU A 95 10.59 17.89 -5.68
CA GLU A 95 9.54 18.43 -6.54
C GLU A 95 8.28 17.58 -6.35
N PHE A 96 7.17 18.24 -6.03
CA PHE A 96 5.84 17.64 -6.10
C PHE A 96 5.18 17.98 -7.43
N LYS A 97 4.60 16.97 -8.07
CA LYS A 97 3.80 17.14 -9.28
C LYS A 97 2.54 16.29 -9.22
N THR A 98 1.42 16.86 -9.63
CA THR A 98 0.14 16.15 -9.78
C THR A 98 -0.56 16.60 -11.05
N GLY A 99 -1.47 15.77 -11.55
CA GLY A 99 -2.25 16.08 -12.74
C GLY A 99 -2.89 14.83 -13.33
N TYR A 100 -3.09 14.86 -14.65
CA TYR A 100 -3.62 13.75 -15.43
C TYR A 100 -2.57 13.26 -16.43
N SER A 101 -2.47 11.96 -16.61
CA SER A 101 -1.61 11.35 -17.63
C SER A 101 -2.17 11.57 -19.03
N SER A 102 -1.41 11.19 -20.07
CA SER A 102 -1.89 11.18 -21.46
C SER A 102 -3.11 10.27 -21.66
N ARG A 103 -3.35 9.32 -20.75
CA ARG A 103 -4.53 8.45 -20.69
C ARG A 103 -5.69 9.04 -19.88
N GLY A 104 -5.56 10.27 -19.36
CA GLY A 104 -6.60 10.94 -18.58
C GLY A 104 -6.76 10.45 -17.14
N ALA A 105 -5.84 9.62 -16.64
CA ALA A 105 -5.86 9.10 -15.27
C ALA A 105 -5.07 10.01 -14.32
N ARG A 106 -5.52 10.16 -13.06
CA ARG A 106 -4.82 11.05 -12.11
C ARG A 106 -3.50 10.45 -11.66
N PHE A 107 -2.55 11.31 -11.34
CA PHE A 107 -1.33 10.95 -10.64
C PHE A 107 -0.90 12.00 -9.62
N ALA A 108 -0.09 11.59 -8.66
CA ALA A 108 0.69 12.45 -7.77
C ALA A 108 2.08 11.84 -7.60
N GLN A 109 3.12 12.66 -7.63
CA GLN A 109 4.50 12.18 -7.51
C GLN A 109 5.40 13.14 -6.73
N LEU A 110 6.43 12.55 -6.13
CA LEU A 110 7.62 13.24 -5.66
C LEU A 110 8.84 12.74 -6.42
N THR A 111 9.72 13.64 -6.80
CA THR A 111 11.05 13.32 -7.32
C THR A 111 12.07 14.26 -6.69
N GLY A 112 13.27 13.79 -6.39
CA GLY A 112 14.30 14.69 -5.89
C GLY A 112 15.49 13.99 -5.24
N CYS A 113 16.21 14.78 -4.44
CA CYS A 113 17.44 14.37 -3.77
C CYS A 113 17.19 14.12 -2.29
N ILE A 114 17.77 13.05 -1.79
CA ILE A 114 17.66 12.62 -0.40
C ILE A 114 19.01 12.74 0.32
N ARG A 115 18.95 12.81 1.64
CA ARG A 115 20.07 12.70 2.58
C ARG A 115 19.99 11.32 3.24
N PRO A 116 20.46 10.24 2.58
CA PRO A 116 20.28 8.87 3.09
C PRO A 116 20.85 8.69 4.50
N GLU A 117 21.91 9.41 4.83
CA GLU A 117 22.55 9.40 6.15
C GLU A 117 21.63 9.89 7.30
N LYS A 118 20.55 10.62 6.98
CA LYS A 118 19.63 11.15 7.99
C LYS A 118 18.63 10.11 8.48
N LEU A 119 18.36 9.09 7.67
CA LEU A 119 17.44 8.02 8.03
C LEU A 119 18.24 6.76 8.35
N SER A 120 18.34 6.41 9.64
CA SER A 120 19.14 5.27 10.13
C SER A 120 18.73 3.90 9.55
N ARG A 121 17.63 3.84 8.80
CA ARG A 121 17.13 2.63 8.14
C ARG A 121 17.86 2.33 6.84
N LEU A 122 18.33 3.37 6.15
CA LEU A 122 18.98 3.23 4.87
C LEU A 122 20.46 2.87 5.05
N ASN A 123 20.96 2.00 4.18
CA ASN A 123 22.39 1.90 3.91
C ASN A 123 22.76 2.95 2.85
N PRO A 124 23.59 3.97 3.16
CA PRO A 124 23.95 5.01 2.20
C PRO A 124 24.71 4.52 0.96
N ASN A 125 25.29 3.32 1.00
CA ASN A 125 26.03 2.74 -0.12
C ASN A 125 25.18 1.80 -0.99
N ASP A 126 23.90 1.65 -0.66
CA ASP A 126 22.99 0.79 -1.42
C ASP A 126 22.65 1.42 -2.78
N PRO A 127 22.83 0.72 -3.92
CA PRO A 127 22.41 1.22 -5.22
C PRO A 127 20.89 1.49 -5.31
N GLY A 128 20.10 0.85 -4.44
CA GLY A 128 18.67 1.09 -4.33
C GLY A 128 17.80 -0.09 -4.75
N GLY A 129 16.51 0.18 -4.85
CA GLY A 129 15.50 -0.80 -5.25
C GLY A 129 14.13 -0.16 -5.42
N GLN A 130 13.13 -0.98 -5.73
CA GLN A 130 11.76 -0.57 -5.99
C GLN A 130 10.82 -1.12 -4.92
N TYR A 131 9.80 -0.34 -4.57
CA TYR A 131 8.62 -0.80 -3.86
C TYR A 131 7.38 -0.46 -4.69
N ASP A 132 6.38 -1.34 -4.69
CA ASP A 132 5.17 -1.12 -5.46
C ASP A 132 3.95 -1.87 -4.91
N SER A 133 2.77 -1.40 -5.31
CA SER A 133 1.48 -1.99 -4.92
C SER A 133 1.14 -3.33 -5.58
N SER A 134 1.86 -3.73 -6.65
CA SER A 134 1.56 -4.93 -7.45
C SER A 134 2.38 -6.16 -7.04
N GLY A 135 3.58 -5.97 -6.49
CA GLY A 135 4.35 -7.06 -5.88
C GLY A 135 5.23 -7.89 -6.77
N GLY A 136 5.72 -7.30 -7.86
CA GLY A 136 6.59 -7.99 -8.79
C GLY A 136 6.04 -9.35 -9.28
N ALA A 137 6.95 -10.25 -9.66
CA ALA A 137 6.61 -11.56 -10.19
C ALA A 137 5.94 -12.45 -9.12
N GLY A 138 4.61 -12.54 -9.15
CA GLY A 138 3.81 -13.35 -8.22
C GLY A 138 2.65 -12.61 -7.55
N GLY A 139 2.51 -11.30 -7.79
CA GLY A 139 1.36 -10.53 -7.31
C GLY A 139 1.33 -10.32 -5.79
N GLN A 140 2.46 -10.53 -5.12
CA GLN A 140 2.59 -10.42 -3.67
C GLN A 140 3.37 -9.16 -3.36
N GLY A 141 2.67 -8.01 -3.38
CA GLY A 141 3.21 -6.66 -3.07
C GLY A 141 4.45 -6.72 -2.22
N ASN A 142 5.52 -5.99 -2.53
CA ASN A 142 6.56 -5.75 -1.54
C ASN A 142 6.57 -4.24 -1.27
N PRO A 143 5.85 -3.77 -0.23
CA PRO A 143 5.20 -4.55 0.84
C PRO A 143 3.78 -5.05 0.50
N GLN A 144 3.41 -6.21 1.05
CA GLN A 144 2.21 -6.94 0.60
C GLN A 144 0.94 -6.20 0.97
N GLY A 145 0.07 -5.97 0.00
CA GLY A 145 -1.15 -5.18 0.16
C GLY A 145 -0.90 -3.69 0.38
N SER A 146 0.33 -3.19 0.21
CA SER A 146 0.59 -1.75 0.30
C SER A 146 -0.21 -0.98 -0.75
N LYS A 147 -0.63 0.24 -0.40
CA LYS A 147 -1.40 1.09 -1.31
C LYS A 147 -1.04 2.55 -1.15
N CYS A 148 -1.29 3.32 -2.20
CA CYS A 148 -1.28 4.77 -2.13
C CYS A 148 -2.67 5.31 -1.87
N LEU A 149 -2.84 6.08 -0.79
CA LEU A 149 -4.14 6.64 -0.42
C LEU A 149 -4.68 7.55 -1.54
N GLY A 150 -5.87 7.23 -2.03
CA GLY A 150 -6.57 8.00 -3.08
C GLY A 150 -6.23 7.59 -4.53
N TYR A 151 -5.39 6.57 -4.71
CA TYR A 151 -4.95 6.03 -6.00
C TYR A 151 -5.00 4.50 -6.00
N ASN A 152 -5.00 3.88 -7.19
CA ASN A 152 -5.09 2.42 -7.33
C ASN A 152 -3.71 1.73 -7.28
N HIS A 153 -2.66 2.46 -7.68
CA HIS A 153 -1.31 1.93 -7.81
C HIS A 153 -0.28 2.91 -7.30
N TYR A 154 0.90 2.41 -6.95
CA TYR A 154 2.09 3.22 -6.84
C TYR A 154 3.34 2.45 -7.24
N VAL A 155 4.35 3.22 -7.62
CA VAL A 155 5.73 2.77 -7.74
C VAL A 155 6.61 3.76 -6.98
N GLU A 156 7.56 3.25 -6.23
CA GLU A 156 8.50 3.99 -5.42
C GLU A 156 9.90 3.41 -5.63
N LEU A 157 10.90 4.27 -5.83
CA LEU A 157 12.29 3.87 -5.84
C LEU A 157 13.06 4.72 -4.84
N VAL A 158 13.95 4.07 -4.11
CA VAL A 158 14.88 4.71 -3.18
C VAL A 158 16.28 4.27 -3.60
N GLU A 159 17.14 5.22 -3.92
CA GLU A 159 18.50 4.97 -4.43
C GLU A 159 19.51 5.72 -3.55
N PRO A 160 19.85 5.18 -2.37
CA PRO A 160 20.72 5.85 -1.40
C PRO A 160 22.09 6.26 -1.96
N ALA A 161 22.75 5.38 -2.72
CA ALA A 161 24.08 5.64 -3.29
C ALA A 161 24.07 6.80 -4.30
N ASP A 162 22.98 6.96 -5.05
CA ASP A 162 22.76 8.07 -5.99
C ASP A 162 22.11 9.30 -5.32
N ARG A 163 21.86 9.22 -4.00
CA ARG A 163 21.24 10.25 -3.16
C ARG A 163 19.93 10.79 -3.74
N ARG A 164 19.13 9.89 -4.33
CA ARG A 164 17.83 10.26 -4.92
C ARG A 164 16.74 9.26 -4.55
N ALA A 165 15.51 9.73 -4.63
CA ALA A 165 14.32 8.89 -4.51
C ALA A 165 13.17 9.48 -5.33
N CYS A 166 12.17 8.65 -5.58
CA CYS A 166 10.98 9.03 -6.31
C CYS A 166 9.81 8.14 -5.91
N ILE A 167 8.61 8.70 -5.88
CA ILE A 167 7.36 7.98 -5.67
C ILE A 167 6.31 8.55 -6.60
N LYS A 168 5.50 7.68 -7.20
CA LYS A 168 4.36 8.08 -8.02
C LYS A 168 3.17 7.20 -7.67
N CYS A 169 2.06 7.85 -7.35
CA CYS A 169 0.75 7.24 -7.20
C CYS A 169 -0.07 7.45 -8.48
N CYS A 170 -0.76 6.41 -8.94
CA CYS A 170 -1.48 6.39 -10.22
C CYS A 170 -2.87 5.76 -10.08
N ASP A 171 -3.86 6.33 -10.77
CA ASP A 171 -5.16 5.66 -10.93
C ASP A 171 -5.08 4.52 -11.96
N ASN A 172 -4.24 4.64 -12.98
CA ASN A 172 -4.05 3.63 -14.02
C ASN A 172 -2.71 2.93 -13.82
N PHE A 173 -2.73 1.60 -13.85
CA PHE A 173 -1.56 0.73 -13.71
C PHE A 173 -0.41 1.12 -14.64
N ASP A 174 -0.72 1.39 -15.92
CA ASP A 174 0.29 1.70 -16.94
C ASP A 174 0.99 3.06 -16.72
N ASP A 175 0.49 3.90 -15.81
CA ASP A 175 1.15 5.17 -15.43
C ASP A 175 2.24 4.99 -14.36
N CYS A 176 2.27 3.83 -13.72
CA CYS A 176 3.23 3.44 -12.70
C CYS A 176 4.03 2.25 -13.26
N PRO A 177 5.11 2.48 -14.04
CA PRO A 177 5.83 1.41 -14.70
C PRO A 177 6.60 0.54 -13.70
N LEU A 178 6.32 -0.76 -13.72
CA LEU A 178 6.84 -1.78 -12.77
C LEU A 178 7.81 -2.79 -13.44
N HIS A 179 8.35 -2.43 -14.60
CA HIS A 179 9.23 -3.31 -15.40
C HIS A 179 10.62 -2.70 -15.61
N LEU A 180 10.95 -1.68 -14.83
CA LEU A 180 12.13 -0.81 -15.00
C LEU A 180 12.93 -0.73 -13.69
N ASP A 181 12.93 -1.81 -12.93
CA ASP A 181 13.25 -1.84 -11.51
C ASP A 181 14.74 -1.59 -11.23
N THR A 182 15.58 -1.84 -12.23
CA THR A 182 17.02 -1.55 -12.23
C THR A 182 17.41 -0.31 -13.03
N SER A 183 16.44 0.36 -13.68
CA SER A 183 16.70 1.54 -14.53
C SER A 183 16.80 2.83 -13.74
N GLY A 184 16.38 2.81 -12.47
CA GLY A 184 16.49 3.91 -11.53
C GLY A 184 15.43 5.01 -11.68
N CYS A 185 15.38 5.91 -10.70
CA CYS A 185 14.31 6.91 -10.60
C CYS A 185 14.08 7.74 -11.88
N PRO A 186 15.11 8.30 -12.53
CA PRO A 186 14.93 9.12 -13.73
C PRO A 186 14.35 8.36 -14.92
N ALA A 187 14.51 7.03 -14.97
CA ALA A 187 13.91 6.20 -16.01
C ALA A 187 12.45 5.84 -15.67
N VAL A 188 12.17 5.48 -14.42
CA VAL A 188 10.84 5.03 -13.97
C VAL A 188 9.85 6.19 -13.82
N ILE A 189 10.25 7.25 -13.12
CA ILE A 189 9.41 8.42 -12.84
C ILE A 189 10.10 9.65 -13.42
N GLN A 190 9.58 10.14 -14.54
CA GLN A 190 10.06 11.40 -15.13
C GLN A 190 9.74 12.57 -14.18
N GLY A 191 10.73 13.41 -13.89
CA GLY A 191 10.59 14.55 -12.98
C GLY A 191 11.92 15.28 -12.76
N ASN A 192 11.93 16.24 -11.84
CA ASN A 192 13.14 16.97 -11.49
C ASN A 192 13.96 16.23 -10.42
N TYR A 193 15.23 15.97 -10.76
CA TYR A 193 16.21 15.31 -9.88
C TYR A 193 17.39 16.22 -9.52
N PHE A 194 17.31 17.53 -9.79
CA PHE A 194 18.24 18.56 -9.28
C PHE A 194 19.75 18.26 -9.39
N ASN A 195 20.16 17.34 -10.29
CA ASN A 195 21.51 16.77 -10.34
C ASN A 195 21.99 16.22 -8.98
N CYS A 196 21.19 15.34 -8.34
CA CYS A 196 21.57 14.71 -7.07
C CYS A 196 22.99 14.14 -7.12
N ALA A 197 23.76 14.42 -6.06
CA ALA A 197 25.15 14.02 -5.88
C ALA A 197 25.47 13.98 -4.38
#